data_AF-A0A7Y2P1P8-F1
#
_entry.id   AF-A0A7Y2P1P8-F1
#
_cell.length_a   1.000
_cell.length_b   1.000
_cell.length_c   1.000
_cell.angle_alpha   90.00
_cell.angle_beta   90.00
_cell.angle_gamma   90.00
#
_symmetry.space_group_name_H-M   'P 1'
#
loop_
_entity.id
_entity.type
_entity.pdbx_description
1 polymer ?
#
loop_
_entity_poly.entity_id
_entity_poly.type
_entity_poly.pdbx_seq_one_letter_code
_entity_poly.pdbx_strand_id
1 'polypeptide(L)'
;MVSSLHVLNIILPLLYLITFGIYFYDFMKEEKRFINTKRLFLFLTLIFHVVYIIQRTIAFDHPPITTVFEIFTILALAICFSYFLLELVTDIRGTGPFIIIISFIFQLISSIFIQDMVAVEEVLKNNLLGAHVISALLGYSGFTISAVYG
;
A
#
# COMPACT_ATOMS: atom_id res chain seq x y z
N MET A 1 -16.66 6.41 -12.97
CA MET A 1 -15.87 5.29 -12.38
C MET A 1 -14.42 5.37 -12.81
N VAL A 2 -14.11 5.48 -14.11
CA VAL A 2 -12.71 5.61 -14.58
C VAL A 2 -12.05 6.91 -14.11
N SER A 3 -12.75 8.06 -14.14
CA SER A 3 -12.17 9.32 -13.65
C SER A 3 -11.81 9.31 -12.15
N SER A 4 -12.66 8.70 -11.30
CA SER A 4 -12.37 8.57 -9.87
C SER A 4 -11.17 7.66 -9.60
N LEU A 5 -10.99 6.61 -10.41
CA LEU A 5 -9.84 5.72 -10.33
C LEU A 5 -8.53 6.45 -10.64
N HIS A 6 -8.49 7.26 -11.70
CA HIS A 6 -7.29 8.06 -12.02
C HIS A 6 -6.99 9.11 -10.95
N VAL A 7 -8.02 9.74 -10.37
CA VAL A 7 -7.85 10.67 -9.25
C VAL A 7 -7.24 9.96 -8.05
N LEU A 8 -7.73 8.77 -7.69
CA LEU A 8 -7.13 7.95 -6.63
C LEU A 8 -5.68 7.56 -6.96
N ASN A 9 -5.39 7.17 -8.19
CA ASN A 9 -4.04 6.82 -8.63
C ASN A 9 -3.05 8.00 -8.46
N ILE A 10 -3.50 9.24 -8.66
CA ILE A 10 -2.67 10.44 -8.44
C ILE A 10 -2.55 10.77 -6.96
N ILE A 11 -3.64 10.64 -6.20
CA ILE A 11 -3.68 11.00 -4.77
C ILE A 11 -2.90 10.00 -3.91
N LEU A 12 -2.91 8.71 -4.24
CA LEU A 12 -2.28 7.67 -3.44
C LEU A 12 -0.79 7.90 -3.14
N PRO A 13 0.09 8.14 -4.13
CA PRO A 13 1.49 8.40 -3.85
C PRO A 13 1.69 9.67 -3.00
N LEU A 14 0.80 10.67 -3.12
CA LEU A 14 0.82 11.86 -2.26
C LEU A 14 0.43 11.51 -0.81
N LEU A 15 -0.58 10.67 -0.60
CA LEU A 15 -0.98 10.20 0.73
C LEU A 15 0.15 9.40 1.40
N TYR A 16 0.81 8.53 0.64
CA TYR A 16 2.00 7.81 1.12
C TYR A 16 3.15 8.77 1.44
N LEU A 17 3.41 9.78 0.62
CA LEU A 17 4.46 10.78 0.86
C LEU A 17 4.17 11.61 2.11
N ILE A 18 2.92 12.06 2.30
CA ILE A 18 2.49 12.79 3.49
C ILE A 18 2.65 11.90 4.73
N THR A 19 2.17 10.66 4.67
CA THR A 19 2.29 9.70 5.77
C THR A 19 3.75 9.44 6.11
N PHE A 20 4.60 9.19 5.11
CA PHE A 20 6.04 9.06 5.29
C PHE A 20 6.64 10.30 5.97
N GLY A 21 6.31 11.51 5.49
CA GLY A 21 6.82 12.76 6.05
C GLY A 21 6.45 12.95 7.51
N ILE A 22 5.22 12.58 7.91
CA ILE A 22 4.77 12.64 9.31
C ILE A 22 5.56 11.66 10.18
N TYR A 23 5.72 10.41 9.74
CA TYR A 23 6.50 9.41 10.48
C TYR A 23 7.97 9.81 10.57
N PHE A 24 8.55 10.32 9.48
CA PHE A 24 9.95 10.75 9.43
C PHE A 24 10.20 11.95 10.34
N TYR A 25 9.29 12.93 10.35
CA TYR A 25 9.37 14.07 11.25
C TYR A 25 9.31 13.67 12.73
N ASP A 26 8.36 12.79 13.09
CA ASP A 26 8.22 12.25 14.45
C ASP A 26 9.48 11.50 14.88
N PHE A 27 10.07 10.70 13.98
CA PHE A 27 11.33 10.01 14.20
C PHE A 27 12.50 10.98 14.47
N MET A 28 12.59 12.10 13.74
CA MET A 28 13.66 13.08 13.94
C MET A 28 13.53 13.91 15.22
N LYS A 29 12.30 14.16 15.70
CA LYS A 29 12.04 15.08 16.80
C LYS A 29 11.95 14.41 18.16
N GLU A 30 11.76 13.09 18.22
CA GLU A 30 11.51 12.33 19.46
C GLU A 30 10.36 12.88 20.33
N GLU A 31 9.55 13.80 19.79
CA GLU A 31 8.50 14.50 20.52
C GLU A 31 7.24 13.62 20.59
N LYS A 32 6.87 13.19 21.80
CA LYS A 32 5.65 12.39 22.08
C LYS A 32 4.33 13.12 21.78
N ARG A 33 4.34 14.31 21.15
CA ARG A 33 3.18 15.20 21.04
C ARG A 33 2.21 14.81 19.91
N PHE A 34 2.63 14.01 18.92
CA PHE A 34 1.84 13.68 17.72
C PHE A 34 1.50 12.18 17.55
N ILE A 35 1.57 11.43 18.66
CA ILE A 35 1.42 9.97 18.73
C ILE A 35 0.16 9.45 18.02
N ASN A 36 -1.02 10.07 18.21
CA ASN A 36 -2.26 9.57 17.61
C ASN A 36 -2.47 10.05 16.17
N THR A 37 -1.87 11.19 15.81
CA THR A 37 -2.07 11.81 14.50
C THR A 37 -1.41 10.98 13.40
N LYS A 38 -0.18 10.49 13.59
CA LYS A 38 0.53 9.70 12.56
C LYS A 38 -0.22 8.42 12.17
N ARG A 39 -0.76 7.70 13.15
CA ARG A 39 -1.56 6.49 12.93
C ARG A 39 -2.85 6.78 12.19
N LEU A 40 -3.47 7.93 12.41
CA LEU A 40 -4.65 8.36 11.65
C LEU A 40 -4.30 8.54 10.16
N PHE A 41 -3.20 9.20 9.83
CA PHE A 41 -2.76 9.37 8.44
C PHE A 41 -2.42 8.04 7.77
N LEU A 42 -1.75 7.13 8.49
CA LEU A 42 -1.48 5.78 8.01
C LEU A 42 -2.78 5.01 7.73
N PHE A 43 -3.73 5.04 8.67
CA PHE A 43 -5.04 4.40 8.52
C PHE A 43 -5.83 4.96 7.33
N LEU A 44 -5.89 6.29 7.19
CA LEU A 44 -6.59 6.93 6.07
C LEU A 44 -5.94 6.54 4.74
N THR A 45 -4.61 6.54 4.64
CA THR A 45 -3.89 6.10 3.44
C THR A 45 -4.27 4.68 3.05
N LEU A 46 -4.30 3.76 4.02
CA LEU A 46 -4.71 2.37 3.78
C LEU A 46 -6.17 2.26 3.32
N ILE A 47 -7.09 3.02 3.91
CA ILE A 47 -8.50 3.03 3.49
C ILE A 47 -8.64 3.51 2.04
N PHE A 48 -8.01 4.63 1.68
CA PHE A 48 -8.02 5.12 0.29
C PHE A 48 -7.40 4.11 -0.68
N HIS A 49 -6.35 3.40 -0.26
CA HIS A 49 -5.70 2.39 -1.08
C HIS A 49 -6.58 1.15 -1.29
N VAL A 50 -7.26 0.66 -0.24
CA VAL A 50 -8.24 -0.42 -0.37
C VAL A 50 -9.38 -0.02 -1.31
N VAL A 51 -9.90 1.22 -1.19
CA VAL A 51 -10.92 1.74 -2.10
C VAL A 51 -10.42 1.76 -3.55
N TYR A 52 -9.18 2.18 -3.79
CA TYR A 52 -8.58 2.15 -5.13
C TYR A 52 -8.50 0.74 -5.70
N ILE A 53 -8.02 -0.24 -4.93
CA ILE A 53 -7.93 -1.64 -5.36
C ILE A 53 -9.31 -2.20 -5.69
N ILE A 54 -10.31 -1.98 -4.82
CA ILE A 54 -11.69 -2.44 -5.07
C ILE A 54 -12.26 -1.81 -6.34
N GLN A 55 -12.12 -0.48 -6.50
CA GLN A 55 -12.60 0.20 -7.70
C GLN A 55 -11.92 -0.32 -8.97
N ARG A 56 -10.61 -0.58 -8.91
CA ARG A 56 -9.85 -1.15 -10.03
C ARG A 56 -10.31 -2.55 -10.40
N THR A 57 -10.50 -3.42 -9.42
CA THR A 57 -11.02 -4.78 -9.66
C THR A 57 -12.40 -4.75 -10.31
N ILE A 58 -13.30 -3.89 -9.84
CA ILE A 58 -14.64 -3.75 -10.43
C ILE A 58 -14.56 -3.14 -11.84
N ALA A 59 -13.71 -2.15 -12.05
CA ALA A 59 -13.63 -1.42 -13.33
C ALA A 59 -13.06 -2.26 -14.47
N PHE A 60 -12.13 -3.18 -14.18
CA PHE A 60 -11.44 -3.99 -15.18
C PHE A 60 -11.82 -5.47 -15.15
N ASP A 61 -12.73 -5.87 -14.26
CA ASP A 61 -13.26 -7.24 -14.15
C ASP A 61 -12.16 -8.32 -13.93
N HIS A 62 -11.10 -7.95 -13.22
CA HIS A 62 -10.05 -8.87 -12.80
C HIS A 62 -9.32 -8.36 -11.54
N PRO A 63 -8.75 -9.25 -10.71
CA PRO A 63 -7.86 -8.84 -9.62
C PRO A 63 -6.61 -8.15 -10.17
N PRO A 64 -6.05 -7.13 -9.48
CA PRO A 64 -4.89 -6.38 -9.95
C PRO A 64 -3.59 -7.17 -9.70
N ILE A 65 -3.41 -8.25 -10.46
CA ILE A 65 -2.24 -9.15 -10.39
C ILE A 65 -1.66 -9.44 -11.78
N THR A 66 -2.07 -8.69 -12.80
CA THR A 66 -1.82 -9.03 -14.21
C THR A 66 -0.50 -8.47 -14.73
N THR A 67 0.01 -7.40 -14.11
CA THR A 67 1.31 -6.80 -14.44
C THR A 67 2.13 -6.56 -13.18
N VAL A 68 3.43 -6.38 -13.35
CA VAL A 68 4.34 -6.00 -12.26
C VAL A 68 3.90 -4.71 -11.57
N PHE A 69 3.32 -3.75 -12.30
CA PHE A 69 2.85 -2.49 -11.71
C PHE A 69 1.59 -2.68 -10.86
N GLU A 70 0.72 -3.61 -11.21
CA GLU A 70 -0.40 -4.00 -10.36
C GLU A 70 0.08 -4.74 -9.10
N ILE A 71 1.09 -5.59 -9.24
CA ILE A 71 1.75 -6.24 -8.10
C ILE A 71 2.40 -5.20 -7.18
N PHE A 72 2.99 -4.12 -7.72
CA PHE A 72 3.59 -3.05 -6.90
C PHE A 72 2.57 -2.30 -6.05
N THR A 73 1.38 -1.97 -6.56
CA THR A 73 0.33 -1.33 -5.72
C THR A 73 -0.15 -2.27 -4.63
N ILE A 74 -0.31 -3.58 -4.91
CA ILE A 74 -0.64 -4.57 -3.88
C ILE A 74 0.48 -4.73 -2.84
N LEU A 75 1.75 -4.75 -3.26
CA LEU A 75 2.89 -4.79 -2.33
C LEU A 75 2.94 -3.56 -1.43
N ALA A 76 2.72 -2.37 -2.00
CA ALA A 76 2.67 -1.13 -1.23
C ALA A 76 1.56 -1.17 -0.17
N LEU A 77 0.38 -1.71 -0.50
CA LEU A 77 -0.70 -1.92 0.46
C LEU A 77 -0.29 -2.96 1.52
N ALA A 78 0.21 -4.12 1.11
CA ALA A 78 0.55 -5.24 1.98
C ALA A 78 1.61 -4.86 3.02
N ILE A 79 2.71 -4.24 2.60
CA ILE A 79 3.81 -3.81 3.49
C ILE A 79 3.31 -2.78 4.49
N CYS A 80 2.58 -1.78 4.01
CA CYS A 80 2.07 -0.71 4.86
C CYS A 80 1.00 -1.20 5.84
N PHE A 81 0.14 -2.13 5.42
CA PHE A 81 -0.87 -2.75 6.26
C PHE A 81 -0.24 -3.65 7.33
N SER A 82 0.76 -4.47 6.98
CA SER A 82 1.50 -5.28 7.95
C SER A 82 2.20 -4.41 8.99
N TYR A 83 2.78 -3.30 8.58
CA TYR A 83 3.33 -2.32 9.51
C TYR A 83 2.26 -1.72 10.43
N PHE A 84 1.12 -1.31 9.88
CA PHE A 84 0.01 -0.77 10.67
C PHE A 84 -0.46 -1.75 11.75
N LEU A 85 -0.61 -3.04 11.40
CA LEU A 85 -0.94 -4.08 12.37
C LEU A 85 0.16 -4.24 13.43
N LEU A 86 1.42 -4.25 13.03
CA LEU A 86 2.53 -4.36 13.96
C LEU A 86 2.57 -3.18 14.92
N GLU A 87 2.44 -1.95 14.42
CA GLU A 87 2.39 -0.73 15.25
C GLU A 87 1.21 -0.78 16.22
N LEU A 88 0.05 -1.27 15.77
CA LEU A 88 -1.15 -1.40 16.62
C LEU A 88 -0.95 -2.43 17.75
N VAL A 89 -0.28 -3.54 17.47
CA VAL A 89 -0.09 -4.64 18.44
C VAL A 89 1.07 -4.38 19.40
N THR A 90 2.18 -3.83 18.90
CA THR A 90 3.43 -3.70 19.68
C THR A 90 3.64 -2.32 20.29
N ASP A 91 2.91 -1.31 19.80
CA ASP A 91 3.15 0.11 20.08
C ASP A 91 4.58 0.59 19.73
N ILE A 92 5.35 -0.21 18.97
CA ILE A 92 6.69 0.16 18.48
C ILE A 92 6.54 0.95 17.19
N ARG A 93 6.92 2.24 17.25
CA ARG A 93 6.61 3.20 16.17
C ARG A 93 7.84 3.80 15.47
N GLY A 94 9.03 3.57 16.02
CA GLY A 94 10.28 4.18 15.52
C GLY A 94 10.73 3.65 14.16
N THR A 95 10.24 2.49 13.74
CA THR A 95 10.61 1.83 12.47
C THR A 95 9.77 2.27 11.27
N GLY A 96 8.69 3.02 11.51
CA GLY A 96 7.72 3.39 10.46
C GLY A 96 8.31 4.11 9.25
N PRO A 97 9.22 5.09 9.39
CA PRO A 97 9.81 5.75 8.22
C PRO A 97 10.48 4.77 7.25
N PHE A 98 11.21 3.79 7.77
CA PHE A 98 11.97 2.81 6.98
C PHE A 98 11.07 1.81 6.26
N ILE A 99 9.86 1.55 6.78
CA ILE A 99 8.90 0.63 6.16
C ILE A 99 7.97 1.37 5.19
N ILE A 100 7.50 2.56 5.58
CA ILE A 100 6.57 3.36 4.78
C ILE A 100 7.26 3.89 3.51
N ILE A 101 8.56 4.21 3.55
CA ILE A 101 9.29 4.64 2.34
C ILE A 101 9.30 3.56 1.25
N ILE A 102 9.41 2.28 1.62
CA ILE A 102 9.37 1.15 0.69
C ILE A 102 7.98 1.08 0.03
N SER A 103 6.93 1.22 0.84
CA SER A 103 5.55 1.25 0.34
C SER A 103 5.29 2.44 -0.58
N PHE A 104 5.82 3.62 -0.23
CA PHE A 104 5.75 4.81 -1.07
C PHE A 104 6.42 4.60 -2.43
N ILE A 105 7.63 4.03 -2.47
CA ILE A 105 8.35 3.79 -3.73
C ILE A 105 7.56 2.84 -4.63
N PHE A 106 7.07 1.72 -4.10
CA PHE A 106 6.25 0.80 -4.88
C PHE A 106 4.97 1.45 -5.39
N GLN A 107 4.27 2.21 -4.54
CA GLN A 107 3.05 2.90 -4.98
C GLN A 107 3.35 3.98 -6.01
N LEU A 108 4.45 4.73 -5.88
CA LEU A 108 4.84 5.77 -6.83
C LEU A 108 5.14 5.16 -8.21
N ILE A 109 5.96 4.11 -8.26
CA ILE A 109 6.28 3.41 -9.50
C ILE A 109 5.02 2.82 -10.12
N SER A 110 4.17 2.17 -9.32
CA SER A 110 2.87 1.68 -9.79
C SER A 110 2.05 2.82 -10.40
N SER A 111 1.90 3.94 -9.69
CA SER A 111 1.04 5.04 -10.13
C SER A 111 1.49 5.69 -11.45
N ILE A 112 2.80 5.67 -11.74
CA ILE A 112 3.37 6.20 -12.98
C ILE A 112 3.15 5.25 -14.17
N PHE A 113 3.27 3.94 -13.95
CA PHE A 113 3.36 2.96 -15.03
C PHE A 113 2.17 2.00 -15.16
N ILE A 114 1.26 1.97 -14.18
CA ILE A 114 0.09 1.11 -14.21
C ILE A 114 -0.83 1.51 -15.36
N GLN A 115 -1.30 0.52 -16.12
CA GLN A 115 -2.12 0.72 -17.31
C GLN A 115 -3.52 0.16 -17.08
N ASP A 116 -4.51 0.77 -17.73
CA ASP A 116 -5.89 0.32 -17.67
C ASP A 116 -6.11 -0.76 -18.73
N MET A 117 -6.08 -2.02 -18.31
CA MET A 117 -6.19 -3.17 -19.21
C MET A 117 -7.60 -3.74 -19.15
N VAL A 118 -8.29 -3.73 -20.30
CA VAL A 118 -9.66 -4.27 -20.41
C VAL A 118 -9.64 -5.73 -20.84
N ALA A 119 -8.55 -6.19 -21.45
CA ALA A 119 -8.36 -7.56 -21.89
C ALA A 119 -7.08 -8.14 -21.29
N VAL A 120 -7.22 -9.26 -20.61
CA VAL A 120 -6.13 -10.02 -19.99
C VAL A 120 -6.37 -11.51 -20.22
N GLU A 121 -5.32 -12.31 -20.11
CA GLU A 121 -5.39 -13.77 -20.19
C GLU A 121 -6.46 -14.31 -19.22
N GLU A 122 -7.26 -15.27 -19.68
CA GLU A 122 -8.44 -15.75 -18.94
C GLU A 122 -8.09 -16.30 -17.55
N VAL A 123 -6.91 -16.92 -17.42
CA VAL A 123 -6.41 -17.43 -16.14
C VAL A 123 -6.21 -16.32 -15.10
N LEU A 124 -5.86 -15.10 -15.53
CA LEU A 124 -5.59 -13.97 -14.65
C LEU A 124 -6.86 -13.27 -14.14
N LYS A 125 -8.02 -13.56 -14.75
CA LYS A 125 -9.32 -13.10 -14.24
C LYS A 125 -9.81 -13.93 -13.05
N ASN A 126 -9.18 -15.08 -12.79
CA ASN A 126 -9.62 -15.98 -11.73
C ASN A 126 -9.40 -15.37 -10.33
N ASN A 127 -10.49 -15.13 -9.61
CA ASN A 127 -10.45 -14.52 -8.26
C ASN A 127 -9.74 -15.39 -7.22
N LEU A 128 -9.76 -16.72 -7.34
CA LEU A 128 -9.04 -17.61 -6.43
C LEU A 128 -7.52 -17.49 -6.63
N LEU A 129 -7.07 -17.37 -7.89
CA LEU A 129 -5.69 -17.06 -8.20
C LEU A 129 -5.30 -15.67 -7.65
N GLY A 130 -6.17 -14.67 -7.85
CA GLY A 130 -6.04 -13.34 -7.24
C GLY A 130 -5.83 -13.41 -5.73
N ALA A 131 -6.71 -14.12 -5.02
CA ALA A 131 -6.62 -14.29 -3.57
C ALA A 131 -5.34 -15.02 -3.14
N HIS A 132 -4.92 -16.05 -3.88
CA HIS A 132 -3.66 -16.75 -3.63
C HIS A 132 -2.45 -15.82 -3.73
N VAL A 133 -2.35 -15.05 -4.83
CA VAL A 133 -1.24 -14.12 -5.06
C VAL A 133 -1.23 -13.00 -4.03
N ILE A 134 -2.37 -12.37 -3.75
CA ILE A 134 -2.47 -11.31 -2.73
C ILE A 134 -2.06 -11.84 -1.34
N SER A 135 -2.48 -13.05 -0.98
CA SER A 135 -2.08 -13.70 0.28
C SER A 135 -0.58 -13.98 0.33
N ALA A 136 0.01 -14.43 -0.79
CA ALA A 136 1.45 -14.63 -0.90
C ALA A 136 2.21 -13.31 -0.72
N LEU A 137 1.76 -12.22 -1.37
CA LEU A 137 2.36 -10.88 -1.24
C LEU A 137 2.22 -10.33 0.19
N LEU A 138 1.10 -10.60 0.86
CA LEU A 138 0.94 -10.30 2.29
C LEU A 138 1.96 -11.09 3.13
N GLY A 139 2.19 -12.37 2.83
CA GLY A 139 3.27 -13.14 3.43
C GLY A 139 4.66 -12.53 3.18
N TYR A 140 4.96 -12.14 1.93
CA TYR A 140 6.23 -11.50 1.57
C TYR A 140 6.48 -10.19 2.30
N SER A 141 5.42 -9.43 2.61
CA SER A 141 5.55 -8.22 3.42
C SER A 141 6.19 -8.48 4.78
N GLY A 142 5.98 -9.66 5.37
CA GLY A 142 6.62 -10.07 6.61
C GLY A 142 8.15 -10.10 6.54
N PHE A 143 8.73 -10.45 5.39
CA PHE A 143 10.19 -10.37 5.20
C PHE A 143 10.69 -8.92 5.19
N THR A 144 9.95 -7.99 4.59
CA THR A 144 10.27 -6.56 4.65
C THR A 144 10.24 -6.06 6.09
N ILE A 145 9.22 -6.44 6.87
CA ILE A 145 9.12 -6.09 8.29
C ILE A 145 10.30 -6.69 9.07
N SER A 146 10.58 -7.98 8.89
CA SER A 146 11.69 -8.68 9.57
C SER A 146 13.03 -8.03 9.27
N ALA A 147 13.30 -7.65 8.01
CA ALA A 147 14.57 -7.01 7.63
C ALA A 147 14.82 -5.68 8.33
N VAL A 148 13.76 -4.96 8.71
CA VAL A 148 13.87 -3.69 9.47
C VAL A 148 14.02 -3.95 10.97
N TYR A 149 13.44 -5.03 11.49
CA TYR A 149 13.44 -5.36 12.91
C TYR A 149 14.64 -6.20 13.39
N GLY A 150 15.30 -6.94 12.49
CA GLY A 150 16.41 -7.84 12.80
C GLY A 150 15.92 -9.25 13.15
#